data_AF-A0A0M8TLW0-F1
#
_entry.id   AF-A0A0M8TLW0-F1
#
_cell.length_a   1.000
_cell.length_b   1.000
_cell.length_c   1.000
_cell.angle_alpha   90.00
_cell.angle_beta   90.00
_cell.angle_gamma   90.00
#
_symmetry.space_group_name_H-M   'P 1'
#
loop_
_entity.id
_entity.type
_entity.pdbx_description
1 polymer ?
#
loop_
_entity_poly.entity_id
_entity_poly.type
_entity_poly.pdbx_seq_one_letter_code
_entity_poly.pdbx_strand_id
1 'polypeptide(L)' 'MASVPPTPSADSRARVSALRDALSSRVVVADGAMGTMLQAQDPTLEDFENLEGCNEILNLTRPDIVRSVHEAYFA' A
#
# COMPACT_ATOMS: atom_id res chain seq x y z
N MET A 1 24.93 8.37 -18.03
CA MET A 1 25.14 9.14 -16.79
C MET A 1 24.07 8.73 -15.79
N ALA A 2 24.44 8.07 -14.69
CA ALA A 2 23.46 7.75 -13.64
C ALA A 2 23.17 9.02 -12.83
N SER A 3 21.89 9.36 -12.65
CA SER A 3 21.50 10.53 -11.83
C SER A 3 21.87 10.29 -10.37
N VAL A 4 22.43 11.30 -9.72
CA VAL A 4 22.65 11.28 -8.27
C VAL A 4 21.29 11.13 -7.56
N PRO A 5 21.12 10.20 -6.61
CA PRO A 5 19.88 10.08 -5.87
C PRO A 5 19.61 11.37 -5.07
N PRO A 6 18.36 11.85 -5.04
CA PRO A 6 18.03 13.09 -4.33
C PRO A 6 18.29 12.95 -2.83
N THR A 7 18.77 14.03 -2.20
CA THR A 7 18.92 14.09 -0.74
C THR A 7 17.53 13.93 -0.09
N PRO A 8 17.34 13.00 0.86
CA PRO A 8 16.05 12.81 1.50
C PRO A 8 15.60 14.07 2.25
N SER A 9 14.29 14.34 2.25
CA SER A 9 13.72 15.46 3.01
C SER A 9 13.85 15.25 4.53
N ALA A 10 13.71 16.32 5.31
CA ALA A 10 13.69 16.24 6.77
C ALA A 10 12.60 15.27 7.26
N ASP A 11 11.40 15.33 6.67
CA ASP A 11 10.29 14.42 7.00
C ASP A 11 10.62 12.97 6.71
N SER A 12 11.32 12.71 5.59
CA SER A 12 11.71 11.34 5.24
C SER A 12 12.71 10.78 6.26
N ARG A 13 13.66 11.60 6.75
CA ARG A 13 14.57 11.18 7.83
C ARG A 13 13.82 10.93 9.13
N ALA A 14 12.87 11.78 9.49
CA ALA A 14 12.06 11.62 10.70
C ALA A 14 11.24 10.33 10.68
N ARG A 15 10.53 10.03 9.57
CA ARG A 15 9.77 8.78 9.40
C ARG A 15 10.67 7.55 9.49
N VAL A 16 11.87 7.59 8.90
CA VAL A 16 12.83 6.49 8.96
C VAL A 16 13.34 6.28 10.39
N SER A 17 13.61 7.35 11.15
CA SER A 17 13.97 7.24 12.57
C SER A 17 12.85 6.57 13.36
N ALA A 18 11.60 7.06 13.21
CA ALA A 18 10.45 6.51 13.92
C ALA A 18 10.22 5.02 13.62
N LEU A 19 10.41 4.58 12.37
CA LEU A 19 10.34 3.16 12.01
C LEU A 19 11.45 2.34 12.70
N ARG A 20 12.69 2.84 12.72
CA ARG A 20 13.81 2.15 13.40
C ARG A 20 13.61 2.05 14.91
N ASP A 21 13.10 3.11 15.52
CA ASP A 21 12.81 3.16 16.95
C ASP A 21 11.66 2.19 17.31
N ALA A 22 10.65 2.07 16.45
CA ALA A 22 9.58 1.09 16.62
C ALA A 22 10.10 -0.35 16.51
N LEU A 23 10.93 -0.64 15.50
CA LEU A 23 11.51 -1.98 15.29
C LEU A 23 12.46 -2.42 16.41
N SER A 24 13.13 -1.48 17.10
CA SER A 24 14.05 -1.80 18.19
C SER A 24 13.37 -2.04 19.53
N SER A 25 12.17 -1.49 19.73
CA SER A 25 11.48 -1.47 21.02
C SER A 25 10.28 -2.42 21.10
N ARG A 26 9.75 -2.86 19.96
CA ARG A 26 8.55 -3.71 19.92
C ARG A 26 8.42 -4.47 18.59
N VAL A 27 7.56 -5.49 18.61
CA VAL A 27 7.10 -6.12 17.36
C VAL A 27 6.29 -5.12 16.55
N VAL A 28 6.57 -5.04 15.25
CA VAL A 28 5.82 -4.24 14.28
C VAL A 28 5.07 -5.21 13.38
N VAL A 29 3.74 -5.10 13.37
CA VAL A 29 2.86 -5.87 12.48
C VAL A 29 2.58 -5.02 11.26
N ALA A 30 2.86 -5.58 10.08
CA ALA A 30 2.43 -5.01 8.80
C ALA A 30 1.10 -5.66 8.38
N ASP A 31 0.44 -5.06 7.40
CA ASP A 31 -0.73 -5.66 6.76
C ASP A 31 -0.37 -6.99 6.04
N GLY A 32 -1.42 -7.68 5.60
CA GLY A 32 -1.32 -9.01 5.00
C GLY A 32 -1.52 -9.02 3.48
N ALA A 33 -1.99 -10.16 2.98
CA ALA A 33 -2.24 -10.37 1.55
C ALA A 33 -3.41 -9.51 1.02
N MET A 34 -3.07 -8.39 0.38
CA MET A 34 -4.04 -7.48 -0.24
C MET A 34 -4.83 -8.12 -1.39
N GLY A 35 -4.16 -8.87 -2.28
CA GLY A 35 -4.78 -9.41 -3.50
C GLY A 35 -6.01 -10.28 -3.24
N THR A 36 -5.95 -11.16 -2.23
CA THR A 36 -7.09 -12.01 -1.86
C THR A 36 -8.27 -11.22 -1.32
N MET A 37 -8.01 -10.14 -0.58
CA MET A 37 -9.06 -9.28 -0.03
C MET A 37 -9.68 -8.38 -1.10
N LEU A 38 -8.88 -7.89 -2.04
CA LEU A 38 -9.37 -7.15 -3.21
C LEU A 38 -10.29 -8.03 -4.06
N GLN A 39 -9.88 -9.27 -4.35
CA GLN A 39 -10.70 -10.22 -5.11
C GLN A 39 -11.98 -10.61 -4.37
N ALA A 40 -11.96 -10.67 -3.04
CA ALA A 40 -13.15 -10.92 -2.23
C ALA A 40 -14.19 -9.78 -2.27
N GLN A 41 -13.83 -8.59 -2.76
CA GLN A 41 -14.79 -7.51 -3.03
C GLN A 41 -15.50 -7.66 -4.40
N ASP A 42 -15.19 -8.72 -5.16
CA ASP A 42 -15.79 -9.06 -6.46
C ASP A 42 -15.75 -7.90 -7.49
N PRO A 43 -14.57 -7.29 -7.75
CA PRO A 43 -14.43 -6.27 -8.78
C PRO A 43 -14.68 -6.87 -10.18
N THR A 44 -15.34 -6.10 -11.03
CA THR A 44 -15.65 -6.49 -12.41
C THR A 44 -14.45 -6.28 -13.33
N LEU A 45 -14.46 -6.91 -14.52
CA LEU A 45 -13.43 -6.68 -15.55
C LEU A 45 -13.35 -5.19 -15.99
N GLU A 46 -14.49 -4.48 -15.94
CA GLU A 46 -14.55 -3.05 -16.23
C GLU A 46 -13.83 -2.22 -15.17
N ASP A 47 -13.94 -2.60 -13.88
CA ASP A 47 -13.18 -1.97 -12.79
C ASP A 47 -11.65 -2.11 -13.01
N PHE A 48 -11.21 -3.14 -13.75
CA PHE A 48 -9.81 -3.31 -14.15
C PHE A 48 -9.43 -2.60 -15.46
N GLU A 49 -10.34 -1.89 -16.13
CA GLU A 49 -10.11 -1.35 -17.49
C GLU A 49 -9.64 -2.40 -18.51
N ASN A 50 -10.11 -3.66 -18.37
CA ASN A 50 -9.64 -4.82 -19.13
C ASN A 50 -8.17 -5.23 -18.86
N LEU A 51 -7.53 -4.69 -17.83
CA LEU A 51 -6.21 -5.10 -17.35
C LEU A 51 -6.35 -6.16 -16.25
N GLU A 52 -6.94 -7.30 -16.60
CA GLU A 52 -7.23 -8.39 -15.65
C GLU A 52 -5.98 -8.76 -14.82
N GLY A 53 -6.14 -8.77 -13.50
CA GLY A 53 -5.07 -9.06 -12.54
C GLY A 53 -4.13 -7.89 -12.20
N CYS A 54 -4.23 -6.74 -12.88
CA CYS A 54 -3.50 -5.52 -12.51
C CYS A 54 -4.22 -4.79 -11.36
N ASN A 55 -4.04 -5.28 -10.13
CA ASN A 55 -4.71 -4.71 -8.95
C ASN A 55 -4.35 -3.23 -8.72
N GLU A 56 -3.21 -2.75 -9.22
CA GLU A 56 -2.80 -1.36 -9.11
C GLU A 56 -3.81 -0.39 -9.73
N ILE A 57 -4.52 -0.80 -10.80
CA ILE A 57 -5.52 0.04 -11.47
C ILE A 57 -6.67 0.42 -10.53
N LEU A 58 -6.97 -0.43 -9.55
CA LEU A 58 -8.02 -0.21 -8.56
C LEU A 58 -7.75 1.01 -7.68
N ASN A 59 -6.51 1.49 -7.58
CA ASN A 59 -6.22 2.77 -6.91
C ASN A 59 -6.89 3.96 -7.61
N LEU A 60 -7.11 3.86 -8.92
CA LEU A 60 -7.74 4.90 -9.73
C LEU A 60 -9.23 4.61 -9.94
N THR A 61 -9.58 3.37 -10.28
CA THR A 61 -10.94 2.99 -10.69
C THR A 61 -11.85 2.67 -9.51
N ARG A 62 -11.32 2.06 -8.44
CA ARG A 62 -12.06 1.63 -7.24
C ARG A 62 -11.32 1.93 -5.93
N PRO A 63 -10.99 3.21 -5.65
CA PRO A 63 -10.31 3.59 -4.42
C PRO A 63 -11.11 3.28 -3.14
N ASP A 64 -12.43 3.09 -3.27
CA ASP A 64 -13.32 2.61 -2.20
C ASP A 64 -12.97 1.18 -1.76
N ILE A 65 -12.74 0.27 -2.71
CA ILE A 65 -12.31 -1.12 -2.43
C ILE A 65 -10.95 -1.13 -1.76
N VAL A 66 -9.98 -0.37 -2.28
CA VAL A 66 -8.62 -0.33 -1.71
C VAL A 66 -8.67 0.19 -0.27
N ARG A 67 -9.48 1.22 0.00
CA ARG A 67 -9.67 1.76 1.34
C ARG A 67 -10.31 0.75 2.29
N SER A 68 -11.36 0.05 1.87
CA SER A 68 -12.04 -0.93 2.74
C SER A 68 -11.11 -2.07 3.15
N VAL A 69 -10.25 -2.52 2.23
CA VAL A 69 -9.24 -3.56 2.54
C VAL A 69 -8.22 -3.05 3.57
N HIS A 70 -7.72 -1.83 3.43
CA HIS A 70 -6.83 -1.25 4.45
C HIS A 70 -7.52 -1.11 5.81
N GLU A 71 -8.75 -0.62 5.85
CA GLU A 71 -9.53 -0.47 7.08
C GLU A 71 -9.74 -1.81 7.80
N ALA A 72 -9.95 -2.89 7.05
CA ALA A 72 -10.10 -4.24 7.60
C ALA A 72 -8.83 -4.78 8.28
N TYR A 73 -7.64 -4.26 7.97
CA TYR A 73 -6.40 -4.60 8.69
C TYR A 73 -6.19 -3.78 9.97
N PHE A 74 -6.88 -2.64 10.10
CA PHE A 74 -6.77 -1.76 11.28
C PHE A 74 -7.84 -2.03 12.35
N ALA A 75 -8.94 -2.69 11.98
CA ALA A 75 -10.02 -3.08 12.89
C ALA A 75 -9.65 -4.33 13.71
#